data_AF-A0A7J9X5Q1-F1
#
_entry.id   AF-A0A7J9X5Q1-F1
#
_cell.length_a   1.000
_cell.length_b   1.000
_cell.length_c   1.000
_cell.angle_alpha   90.00
_cell.angle_beta   90.00
_cell.angle_gamma   90.00
#
_symmetry.space_group_name_H-M   'P 1'
#
loop_
_entity.id
_entity.type
_entity.pdbx_description
1 polymer ?
#
loop_
_entity_poly.entity_id
_entity_poly.type
_entity_poly.pdbx_seq_one_letter_code
_entity_poly.pdbx_strand_id
1 'polypeptide(L)'
;MESTQARKELARADRLGSTSRSTAARWYARYLVIYGIASFGLASTFGFVDPRLATAVTMPIWLVIIIGLSVWSMRQRTAIRGFGSLHGAVIGTWAAAWAITIGLGTSVFAGSWPWFVGGGVAMAIPAFVGAYVTHRRGRA
;
A
#
# COMPACT_ATOMS: atom_id res chain seq x y z
N MET A 1 -35.14 -30.63 14.23
CA MET A 1 -35.41 -29.24 13.81
C MET A 1 -34.30 -28.28 14.25
N GLU A 2 -33.88 -28.32 15.52
CA GLU A 2 -32.84 -27.43 16.07
C GLU A 2 -31.48 -27.54 15.35
N SER A 3 -31.04 -28.75 15.00
CA SER A 3 -29.78 -28.94 14.25
C SER A 3 -29.80 -28.37 12.83
N THR A 4 -30.95 -28.37 12.16
CA THR A 4 -31.13 -27.79 10.82
C THR A 4 -31.12 -26.27 10.87
N GLN A 5 -31.71 -25.68 11.91
CA GLN A 5 -31.68 -24.24 12.14
C GLN A 5 -30.26 -23.77 12.50
N ALA A 6 -29.56 -24.49 13.38
CA ALA A 6 -28.17 -24.23 13.71
C ALA A 6 -27.25 -24.26 12.48
N ARG A 7 -27.40 -25.27 11.60
CA ARG A 7 -26.64 -25.35 10.33
C ARG A 7 -26.95 -24.20 9.38
N LYS A 8 -28.21 -23.76 9.29
CA LYS A 8 -28.62 -22.62 8.45
C LYS A 8 -28.01 -21.30 8.94
N GLU A 9 -28.01 -21.07 10.25
CA GLU A 9 -27.39 -19.88 10.84
C GLU A 9 -25.87 -19.88 10.69
N LEU A 10 -25.19 -21.02 10.87
CA LEU A 10 -23.76 -21.16 10.59
C LEU A 10 -23.44 -20.85 9.12
N ALA A 11 -24.19 -21.41 8.18
CA ALA A 11 -24.00 -21.14 6.76
C ALA A 11 -24.25 -19.65 6.42
N ARG A 12 -25.18 -18.99 7.12
CA ARG A 12 -25.43 -17.56 6.98
C ARG A 12 -24.27 -16.73 7.53
N ALA A 13 -23.76 -17.08 8.71
CA ALA A 13 -22.60 -16.44 9.32
C ALA A 13 -21.34 -16.57 8.42
N ASP A 14 -21.11 -17.75 7.84
CA ASP A 14 -19.98 -17.99 6.94
C ASP A 14 -20.07 -17.16 5.65
N ARG A 15 -21.27 -17.04 5.06
CA ARG A 15 -21.49 -16.19 3.87
C ARG A 15 -21.26 -14.70 4.16
N LEU A 16 -21.70 -14.23 5.33
CA LEU A 16 -21.46 -12.86 5.75
C LEU A 16 -19.97 -12.62 6.05
N GLY A 17 -19.32 -13.57 6.70
CA GLY A 17 -17.88 -13.55 6.98
C GLY A 17 -17.03 -13.51 5.71
N SER A 18 -17.31 -14.37 4.72
CA SER A 18 -16.56 -14.39 3.46
C SER A 18 -16.75 -13.11 2.65
N THR A 19 -17.97 -12.56 2.60
CA THR A 19 -18.26 -11.29 1.92
C THR A 19 -17.52 -10.12 2.57
N SER A 20 -17.50 -10.08 3.92
CA SER A 20 -16.77 -9.07 4.68
C SER A 20 -15.25 -9.15 4.43
N ARG A 21 -14.68 -10.36 4.46
CA ARG A 21 -13.24 -10.59 4.15
C ARG A 21 -12.88 -10.15 2.73
N SER A 22 -13.69 -10.52 1.73
CA SER A 22 -13.45 -10.15 0.34
C SER A 22 -13.50 -8.63 0.13
N THR A 23 -14.47 -7.97 0.76
CA THR A 23 -14.60 -6.51 0.71
C THR A 23 -13.42 -5.81 1.38
N ALA A 24 -13.01 -6.28 2.57
CA ALA A 24 -11.86 -5.77 3.29
C ALA A 24 -10.56 -5.91 2.48
N ALA A 25 -10.36 -7.07 1.87
CA ALA A 25 -9.20 -7.31 1.02
C ALA A 25 -9.18 -6.43 -0.23
N ARG A 26 -10.35 -6.18 -0.84
CA ARG A 26 -10.43 -5.40 -2.08
C ARG A 26 -10.04 -3.94 -1.87
N TRP A 27 -10.54 -3.29 -0.82
CA TRP A 27 -10.19 -1.88 -0.59
C TRP A 27 -8.72 -1.77 -0.20
N TYR A 28 -8.20 -2.67 0.64
CA TYR A 28 -6.80 -2.57 1.07
C TYR A 28 -5.81 -2.92 -0.04
N ALA A 29 -6.15 -3.86 -0.94
CA ALA A 29 -5.35 -4.08 -2.14
C ALA A 29 -5.30 -2.83 -3.04
N ARG A 30 -6.43 -2.12 -3.22
CA ARG A 30 -6.47 -0.84 -3.95
C ARG A 30 -5.63 0.25 -3.27
N TYR A 31 -5.70 0.35 -1.94
CA TYR A 31 -4.86 1.25 -1.15
C TYR A 31 -3.38 1.05 -1.51
N LEU A 32 -2.93 -0.20 -1.44
CA LEU A 32 -1.53 -0.56 -1.65
C LEU A 32 -1.08 -0.34 -3.11
N VAL A 33 -1.97 -0.60 -4.08
CA VAL A 33 -1.66 -0.32 -5.50
C VAL A 33 -1.46 1.19 -5.72
N ILE A 34 -2.37 2.03 -5.21
CA ILE A 34 -2.24 3.50 -5.34
C ILE A 34 -0.95 3.98 -4.67
N TYR A 35 -0.70 3.50 -3.45
CA TYR A 35 0.51 3.84 -2.69
C TYR A 35 1.80 3.45 -3.43
N GLY A 36 1.84 2.24 -4.01
CA GLY A 36 2.99 1.75 -4.78
C GLY A 36 3.25 2.57 -6.05
N ILE A 37 2.21 2.88 -6.83
CA ILE A 37 2.32 3.72 -8.03
C ILE A 37 2.81 5.13 -7.67
N ALA A 38 2.21 5.73 -6.64
CA ALA A 38 2.61 7.06 -6.17
C ALA A 38 4.07 7.08 -5.68
N SER A 39 4.50 6.04 -4.98
CA SER A 39 5.87 5.88 -4.48
C SER A 39 6.88 5.80 -5.62
N PHE A 40 6.58 4.98 -6.64
CA PHE A 40 7.41 4.86 -7.83
C PHE A 40 7.51 6.20 -8.57
N GLY A 41 6.38 6.89 -8.75
CA GLY A 41 6.33 8.19 -9.40
C GLY A 41 7.18 9.24 -8.67
N LEU A 42 7.03 9.31 -7.34
CA LEU A 42 7.80 10.22 -6.49
C LEU A 42 9.30 10.01 -6.66
N ALA A 43 9.78 8.76 -6.52
CA ALA A 43 11.20 8.47 -6.65
C ALA A 43 11.71 8.79 -8.06
N SER A 44 10.97 8.36 -9.10
CA SER A 44 11.35 8.57 -10.50
C SER A 44 11.49 10.06 -10.86
N THR A 45 10.67 10.95 -10.29
CA THR A 45 10.79 12.40 -10.53
C THR A 45 12.18 12.94 -10.19
N PHE A 46 12.83 12.44 -9.13
CA PHE A 46 14.20 12.86 -8.76
C PHE A 46 15.26 12.43 -9.78
N GLY A 47 14.97 11.45 -10.63
CA GLY A 47 15.85 11.03 -11.72
C GLY A 47 15.83 11.94 -12.95
N PHE A 48 14.77 12.73 -13.14
CA PHE A 48 14.54 13.49 -14.37
C PHE A 48 14.38 15.00 -14.14
N VAL A 49 14.28 15.44 -12.90
CA VAL A 49 14.03 16.84 -12.52
C VAL A 49 15.09 17.29 -11.51
N ASP A 50 15.43 18.58 -11.53
CA ASP A 50 16.27 19.19 -10.51
C ASP A 50 15.79 18.83 -9.08
N PRO A 51 16.68 18.43 -8.15
CA PRO A 51 16.27 17.97 -6.83
C PRO A 51 15.41 18.97 -6.02
N ARG A 52 15.61 20.28 -6.19
CA ARG A 52 14.82 21.30 -5.47
C ARG A 52 13.40 21.35 -6.02
N LEU A 53 13.26 21.38 -7.34
CA LEU A 53 11.95 21.33 -8.00
C LEU A 53 11.23 20.00 -7.76
N ALA A 54 11.96 18.88 -7.85
CA ALA A 54 11.43 17.55 -7.55
C ALA A 54 10.88 17.51 -6.12
N THR A 55 11.61 18.02 -5.14
CA THR A 55 11.14 18.10 -3.74
C THR A 55 9.91 19.00 -3.61
N ALA A 56 9.95 20.20 -4.20
CA ALA A 56 8.85 21.17 -4.11
C ALA A 56 7.54 20.67 -4.72
N VAL A 57 7.60 19.82 -5.76
CA VAL A 57 6.41 19.25 -6.43
C VAL A 57 5.98 17.94 -5.79
N THR A 58 6.91 17.03 -5.54
CA THR A 58 6.57 15.67 -5.08
C THR A 58 6.10 15.65 -3.63
N MET A 59 6.64 16.49 -2.75
CA MET A 59 6.25 16.47 -1.33
C MET A 59 4.80 16.90 -1.11
N PRO A 60 4.30 18.01 -1.70
CA PRO A 60 2.87 18.36 -1.61
C PRO A 60 1.95 17.27 -2.18
N ILE A 61 2.30 16.71 -3.34
CA ILE A 61 1.52 15.63 -3.97
C ILE A 61 1.49 14.41 -3.04
N TRP A 62 2.63 14.03 -2.48
CA TRP A 62 2.73 12.91 -1.55
C TRP A 62 1.87 13.14 -0.30
N LEU A 63 1.92 14.34 0.29
CA LEU A 63 1.08 14.69 1.43
C LEU A 63 -0.42 14.56 1.11
N VAL A 64 -0.86 15.09 -0.04
CA VAL A 64 -2.26 14.98 -0.48
C VAL A 64 -2.66 13.51 -0.65
N ILE A 65 -1.80 12.68 -1.23
CA ILE A 65 -2.05 11.25 -1.40
C ILE A 65 -2.14 10.55 -0.04
N ILE A 66 -1.20 10.80 0.88
CA ILE A 66 -1.19 10.18 2.22
C ILE A 66 -2.43 10.58 3.02
N ILE A 67 -2.79 11.87 3.02
CA ILE A 67 -3.99 12.36 3.69
C ILE A 67 -5.24 11.73 3.07
N GLY A 68 -5.35 11.74 1.74
CA GLY A 68 -6.47 11.15 1.01
C GLY A 68 -6.63 9.65 1.30
N LEU A 69 -5.54 8.89 1.25
CA LEU A 69 -5.51 7.46 1.56
C LEU A 69 -5.86 7.20 3.03
N SER A 70 -5.39 8.03 3.96
CA SER A 70 -5.68 7.90 5.38
C SER A 70 -7.16 8.17 5.68
N VAL A 71 -7.71 9.26 5.14
CA VAL A 71 -9.15 9.58 5.24
C VAL A 71 -9.99 8.48 4.60
N TRP A 72 -9.59 7.99 3.44
CA TRP A 72 -10.30 6.91 2.77
C TRP A 72 -10.25 5.59 3.54
N SER A 73 -9.12 5.26 4.17
CA SER A 73 -8.94 4.09 5.04
C SER A 73 -9.84 4.18 6.27
N MET A 74 -9.92 5.35 6.93
CA MET A 74 -10.81 5.58 8.08
C MET A 74 -12.30 5.39 7.75
N ARG A 75 -12.70 5.58 6.49
CA ARG A 75 -14.08 5.36 6.04
C ARG A 75 -14.42 3.88 5.83
N GLN A 76 -13.44 2.98 5.85
CA GLN A 76 -13.66 1.55 5.65
C GLN A 76 -14.10 0.90 6.96
N ARG A 77 -15.26 0.22 6.93
CA ARG A 77 -15.87 -0.37 8.12
C ARG A 77 -15.23 -1.68 8.57
N THR A 78 -14.42 -2.31 7.72
CA THR A 78 -13.85 -3.64 7.96
C THR A 78 -12.38 -3.67 7.59
N ALA A 79 -11.57 -4.25 8.46
CA ALA A 79 -10.14 -4.46 8.24
C ALA A 79 -9.86 -5.94 7.96
N ILE A 80 -8.81 -6.22 7.20
CA ILE A 80 -8.32 -7.58 7.02
C ILE A 80 -7.74 -8.12 8.33
N ARG A 81 -7.81 -9.43 8.52
CA ARG A 81 -7.15 -10.08 9.67
C ARG A 81 -5.64 -9.85 9.60
N GLY A 82 -5.08 -9.35 10.70
CA GLY A 82 -3.65 -9.00 10.78
C GLY A 82 -3.28 -7.74 10.02
N PHE A 83 -4.23 -6.84 9.75
CA PHE A 83 -4.00 -5.57 9.06
C PHE A 83 -2.80 -4.80 9.62
N GLY A 84 -2.73 -4.59 10.94
CA GLY A 84 -1.65 -3.81 11.55
C GLY A 84 -0.26 -4.40 11.29
N SER A 85 -0.11 -5.72 11.39
CA SER A 85 1.17 -6.39 11.10
C SER A 85 1.54 -6.30 9.61
N LEU A 86 0.58 -6.54 8.71
CA LEU A 86 0.83 -6.45 7.27
C LEU A 86 1.14 -5.01 6.83
N HIS A 87 0.36 -4.05 7.32
CA HIS A 87 0.55 -2.63 7.04
C HIS A 87 1.88 -2.14 7.60
N GLY A 88 2.19 -2.46 8.86
CA GLY A 88 3.46 -2.12 9.48
C GLY A 88 4.67 -2.69 8.72
N ALA A 89 4.60 -3.96 8.27
CA ALA A 89 5.65 -4.55 7.45
C ALA A 89 5.82 -3.82 6.11
N VAL A 90 4.73 -3.54 5.40
CA VAL A 90 4.78 -2.82 4.11
C VAL A 90 5.37 -1.42 4.30
N ILE A 91 4.88 -0.66 5.27
CA ILE A 91 5.33 0.71 5.53
C ILE A 91 6.78 0.72 6.01
N GLY A 92 7.19 -0.23 6.86
CA GLY A 92 8.57 -0.35 7.32
C GLY A 92 9.54 -0.66 6.18
N THR A 93 9.23 -1.62 5.32
CA THR A 93 10.06 -1.94 4.15
C THR A 93 10.10 -0.78 3.16
N TRP A 94 8.96 -0.12 2.91
CA TRP A 94 8.91 1.06 2.06
C TRP A 94 9.78 2.20 2.63
N ALA A 95 9.69 2.48 3.93
CA ALA A 95 10.43 3.57 4.56
C ALA A 95 11.96 3.34 4.47
N ALA A 96 12.40 2.09 4.65
CA ALA A 96 13.79 1.73 4.45
C ALA A 96 14.24 1.96 3.00
N ALA A 97 13.44 1.52 2.01
CA ALA A 97 13.74 1.74 0.60
C ALA A 97 13.78 3.23 0.25
N TRP A 98 12.86 4.04 0.78
CA TRP A 98 12.83 5.49 0.61
C TRP A 98 14.07 6.15 1.20
N ALA A 99 14.45 5.81 2.43
CA ALA A 99 15.61 6.40 3.10
C ALA A 99 16.91 6.13 2.34
N ILE A 100 17.08 4.90 1.83
CA ILE A 100 18.20 4.52 0.98
C ILE A 100 18.17 5.30 -0.34
N THR A 101 17.03 5.24 -1.04
CA THR A 101 16.89 5.80 -2.39
C THR A 101 17.07 7.31 -2.38
N ILE A 102 16.35 8.03 -1.52
CA ILE A 102 16.38 9.48 -1.49
C ILE A 102 17.64 9.95 -0.74
N GLY A 103 17.94 9.41 0.43
CA GLY A 103 19.08 9.85 1.25
C GLY A 103 20.43 9.67 0.57
N LEU A 104 20.69 8.48 -0.01
CA LEU A 104 21.92 8.26 -0.79
C LEU A 104 21.81 8.84 -2.20
N GLY A 105 20.61 8.89 -2.78
CA GLY A 105 20.40 9.41 -4.14
C GLY A 105 20.70 10.90 -4.25
N THR A 106 20.33 11.69 -3.25
CA THR A 106 20.55 13.15 -3.29
C THR A 106 21.98 13.55 -2.91
N SER A 107 22.80 12.63 -2.39
CA SER A 107 24.15 12.91 -1.90
C SER A 107 25.24 12.22 -2.74
N VAL A 108 25.11 10.90 -2.95
CA VAL A 108 26.11 10.05 -3.60
C VAL A 108 25.79 9.83 -5.09
N PHE A 109 24.51 9.68 -5.43
CA PHE A 109 24.05 9.36 -6.79
C PHE A 109 23.28 10.49 -7.45
N ALA A 110 23.62 11.75 -7.13
CA ALA A 110 22.92 12.91 -7.65
C ALA A 110 22.93 12.92 -9.19
N GLY A 111 21.75 13.07 -9.80
CA GLY A 111 21.57 13.04 -11.26
C GLY A 111 21.55 11.65 -11.90
N SER A 112 21.69 10.57 -11.12
CA SER A 112 21.62 9.19 -11.63
C SER A 112 20.17 8.73 -11.78
N TRP A 113 19.57 8.94 -12.95
CA TRP A 113 18.20 8.46 -13.21
C TRP A 113 17.99 6.96 -12.95
N PRO A 114 18.95 6.03 -13.23
CA PRO A 114 18.74 4.61 -12.95
C PRO A 114 18.61 4.31 -11.45
N TRP A 115 19.33 5.06 -10.60
CA TRP A 115 19.25 4.92 -9.15
C TRP A 115 17.83 5.25 -8.65
N PHE A 116 17.28 6.38 -9.09
CA PHE A 116 15.97 6.84 -8.66
C PHE A 116 14.83 5.98 -9.22
N VAL A 117 14.93 5.52 -10.47
CA VAL A 117 13.95 4.59 -11.05
C VAL A 117 14.02 3.24 -10.34
N GLY A 118 15.21 2.69 -10.14
CA GLY A 118 15.41 1.43 -9.42
C GLY A 118 14.93 1.50 -7.97
N GLY A 119 15.21 2.60 -7.28
CA GLY A 119 14.70 2.88 -5.94
C GLY A 119 13.18 3.02 -5.89
N GLY A 120 12.58 3.65 -6.91
CA GLY A 120 11.13 3.68 -7.08
C GLY A 120 10.52 2.28 -7.21
N VAL A 121 11.17 1.38 -7.97
CA VAL A 121 10.76 -0.02 -8.05
C VAL A 121 10.86 -0.68 -6.67
N ALA A 122 11.99 -0.50 -5.98
CA ALA A 122 12.21 -1.04 -4.63
C ALA A 122 11.14 -0.57 -3.63
N MET A 123 10.72 0.69 -3.70
CA MET A 123 9.64 1.25 -2.89
C MET A 123 8.26 0.68 -3.25
N ALA A 124 8.00 0.39 -4.52
CA ALA A 124 6.70 -0.11 -4.98
C ALA A 124 6.49 -1.61 -4.70
N ILE A 125 7.57 -2.41 -4.69
CA ILE A 125 7.53 -3.87 -4.43
C ILE A 125 6.75 -4.22 -3.15
N PRO A 126 7.06 -3.70 -1.94
CA PRO A 126 6.35 -4.09 -0.73
C PRO A 126 4.85 -3.79 -0.81
N ALA A 127 4.47 -2.70 -1.49
CA ALA A 127 3.07 -2.35 -1.68
C ALA A 127 2.36 -3.36 -2.61
N PHE A 128 2.94 -3.71 -3.76
CA PHE A 128 2.34 -4.69 -4.67
C PHE A 128 2.33 -6.11 -4.12
N VAL A 129 3.39 -6.52 -3.41
CA VAL A 129 3.43 -7.80 -2.69
C VAL A 129 2.34 -7.81 -1.61
N GLY A 130 2.20 -6.73 -0.84
CA GLY A 130 1.14 -6.59 0.15
C GLY A 130 -0.25 -6.65 -0.47
N ALA A 131 -0.47 -6.04 -1.64
CA ALA A 131 -1.73 -6.07 -2.37
C ALA A 131 -2.07 -7.50 -2.83
N TYR A 132 -1.08 -8.21 -3.37
CA TYR A 132 -1.22 -9.60 -3.79
C TYR A 132 -1.56 -10.53 -2.61
N VAL A 133 -0.82 -10.42 -1.50
CA VAL A 133 -1.06 -11.20 -0.27
C VAL A 133 -2.46 -10.90 0.28
N THR A 134 -2.86 -9.63 0.31
CA THR A 134 -4.19 -9.19 0.73
C THR A 134 -5.29 -9.83 -0.12
N HIS A 135 -5.15 -9.75 -1.45
CA HIS A 135 -6.11 -10.31 -2.37
C HIS A 135 -6.21 -11.84 -2.28
N ARG A 136 -5.08 -12.55 -2.09
CA ARG A 136 -5.04 -13.99 -1.81
C ARG A 136 -5.81 -14.33 -0.54
N ARG A 137 -5.59 -13.58 0.55
CA ARG A 137 -6.27 -13.78 1.84
C ARG A 137 -7.77 -13.48 1.80
N GLY A 138 -8.21 -12.59 0.91
CA GLY A 138 -9.62 -12.25 0.71
C GLY A 138 -10.42 -13.28 -0.12
N ARG A 139 -9.74 -14.23 -0.77
CA ARG A 139 -10.37 -15.32 -1.53
C ARG A 139 -10.50 -16.63 -0.73
N ALA A 140 -9.86 -16.70 0.44
CA ALA A 140 -9.96 -17.81 1.40
C ALA A 140 -11.06 -17.53 2.44
#